data_AF-A0A7J9PXD6-F1
#
_entry.id   AF-A0A7J9PXD6-F1
#
_cell.length_a   1.000
_cell.length_b   1.000
_cell.length_c   1.000
_cell.angle_alpha   90.00
_cell.angle_beta   90.00
_cell.angle_gamma   90.00
#
_symmetry.space_group_name_H-M   'P 1'
#
loop_
_entity.id
_entity.type
_entity.pdbx_description
1 polymer ?
#
loop_
_entity_poly.entity_id
_entity_poly.type
_entity_poly.pdbx_seq_one_letter_code
_entity_poly.pdbx_strand_id
1 'polypeptide(L)' 'MPEEPKLKIAKYFYLVLLIMGLVFYISWGILYGGWFDRGVYAVTIVLVGFGVTGVLLYSHIEK' A
#
# COMPACT_ATOMS: atom_id res chain seq x y z
N MET A 1 -23.00 -8.93 -8.64
CA MET A 1 -21.94 -8.06 -9.18
C MET A 1 -21.73 -6.95 -8.14
N PRO A 2 -20.53 -6.75 -7.57
CA PRO A 2 -20.31 -5.61 -6.69
C PRO A 2 -20.57 -4.32 -7.48
N GLU A 3 -21.29 -3.38 -6.86
CA GLU A 3 -21.61 -2.07 -7.44
C GLU A 3 -20.31 -1.35 -7.88
N GLU A 4 -20.25 -0.78 -9.09
CA GLU A 4 -19.06 -0.04 -9.59
C GLU A 4 -18.48 0.98 -8.59
N PRO A 5 -19.29 1.76 -7.83
CA PRO A 5 -18.77 2.66 -6.79
C PRO A 5 -17.93 1.94 -5.72
N LYS A 6 -18.33 0.73 -5.32
CA LYS A 6 -17.64 -0.05 -4.26
C LYS A 6 -16.25 -0.50 -4.71
N LEU A 7 -16.11 -0.86 -5.99
CA LEU A 7 -14.83 -1.26 -6.58
C LEU A 7 -13.83 -0.11 -6.62
N LYS A 8 -14.28 1.08 -7.03
CA LYS A 8 -13.44 2.29 -7.05
C LYS A 8 -12.97 2.67 -5.66
N ILE A 9 -13.87 2.68 -4.68
CA ILE A 9 -13.52 2.99 -3.28
C ILE A 9 -12.47 2.02 -2.75
N ALA A 10 -12.65 0.71 -2.99
CA ALA A 10 -11.69 -0.30 -2.56
C ALA A 10 -10.32 -0.09 -3.22
N LYS A 11 -10.28 0.14 -4.54
CA LYS A 11 -9.03 0.43 -5.26
C LYS A 11 -8.30 1.65 -4.68
N TYR A 12 -9.02 2.74 -4.40
CA TYR A 12 -8.46 3.93 -3.76
C TYR A 12 -7.90 3.64 -2.37
N PHE A 13 -8.60 2.84 -1.56
CA PHE A 13 -8.10 2.41 -0.25
C PHE A 13 -6.76 1.67 -0.36
N TYR A 14 -6.63 0.71 -1.27
CA TYR A 14 -5.37 -0.02 -1.48
C TYR A 14 -4.26 0.87 -2.05
N LEU A 15 -4.61 1.84 -2.90
CA LEU A 15 -3.65 2.83 -3.40
C LEU A 15 -3.10 3.69 -2.26
N VAL A 16 -3.95 4.13 -1.34
CA VAL A 16 -3.53 4.90 -0.16
C VAL A 16 -2.63 4.05 0.74
N LEU A 17 -2.97 2.78 0.98
CA LEU A 17 -2.09 1.86 1.73
C LEU A 17 -0.70 1.74 1.11
N LEU A 18 -0.64 1.61 -0.22
CA LEU A 18 0.63 1.53 -0.95
C LEU A 18 1.47 2.79 -0.75
N ILE A 19 0.86 3.97 -0.92
CA ILE A 19 1.54 5.26 -0.73
C ILE A 19 1.99 5.40 0.72
N MET A 20 1.15 5.05 1.70
CA MET A 20 1.50 5.10 3.11
C MET A 20 2.70 4.21 3.44
N GLY A 21 2.77 2.99 2.89
CA GLY A 21 3.92 2.10 3.08
C GLY A 21 5.23 2.68 2.56
N LEU A 22 5.20 3.32 1.39
CA LEU A 22 6.35 3.99 0.79
C LEU A 22 6.77 5.23 1.59
N VAL A 23 5.81 6.08 1.95
CA VAL A 23 6.07 7.29 2.76
C VAL A 23 6.65 6.89 4.11
N PHE A 24 6.07 5.91 4.80
CA PHE A 24 6.59 5.40 6.06
C PHE A 24 8.06 4.97 5.95
N TYR A 25 8.39 4.16 4.92
CA TYR A 25 9.76 3.69 4.73
C TYR A 25 10.76 4.84 4.52
N ILE A 26 10.42 5.77 3.62
CA ILE A 26 11.27 6.91 3.29
C ILE A 26 11.42 7.85 4.48
N SER A 27 10.32 8.19 5.16
CA SER A 27 10.34 9.03 6.35
C SER A 27 11.20 8.41 7.45
N TRP A 28 11.12 7.10 7.67
CA TRP A 28 11.94 6.44 8.69
C TRP A 28 13.43 6.44 8.35
N GLY A 29 13.76 6.20 7.07
CA GLY A 29 15.13 6.28 6.56
C GLY A 29 15.73 7.67 6.74
N ILE A 30 14.96 8.73 6.48
CA ILE A 30 15.41 10.12 6.61
C ILE A 30 15.54 10.55 8.08
N LEU A 31 14.53 10.27 8.91
CA LEU A 31 14.46 10.79 10.29
C LEU A 31 15.40 10.06 11.24
N TYR A 32 15.55 8.74 11.06
CA TYR A 32 16.26 7.88 12.02
C TYR A 32 17.49 7.19 11.39
N GLY A 33 17.77 7.39 10.11
CA GLY A 33 18.83 6.66 9.40
C GLY A 33 18.55 5.16 9.26
N GLY A 34 17.33 4.71 9.58
CA GLY A 34 16.94 3.31 9.74
C GLY A 34 16.66 2.58 8.44
N TRP A 35 17.52 2.71 7.43
CA TRP A 35 17.34 2.09 6.11
C TRP A 35 17.38 0.57 6.14
N PHE A 36 18.03 -0.03 7.15
CA PHE A 36 18.22 -1.48 7.32
C PHE A 36 17.56 -2.03 8.59
N ASP A 37 16.50 -1.37 9.05
CA ASP A 37 15.78 -1.78 10.25
C ASP A 37 14.73 -2.86 9.92
N ARG A 38 14.85 -4.01 10.59
CA ARG A 38 13.96 -5.17 10.39
C ARG A 38 12.50 -4.87 10.75
N GLY A 39 12.27 -4.05 11.77
CA GLY A 39 10.93 -3.63 12.19
C GLY A 39 10.29 -2.72 11.14
N VAL A 40 11.06 -1.79 10.58
CA VAL A 40 10.60 -0.93 9.47
C VAL A 40 10.22 -1.78 8.27
N TYR A 41 11.08 -2.72 7.87
CA TYR A 41 10.78 -3.62 6.76
C TYR A 41 9.52 -4.45 6.98
N ALA A 42 9.29 -4.94 8.19
CA ALA A 42 8.09 -5.72 8.51
C ALA A 42 6.80 -4.89 8.33
N VAL A 43 6.81 -3.63 8.72
CA VAL A 43 5.66 -2.73 8.50
C VAL A 43 5.53 -2.37 7.02
N THR A 44 6.63 -2.01 6.36
CA THR A 44 6.64 -1.63 4.94
C THR A 44 6.15 -2.75 4.04
N ILE A 45 6.62 -4.00 4.23
CA ILE A 45 6.25 -5.12 3.36
C ILE A 45 4.76 -5.45 3.46
N VAL A 46 4.16 -5.30 4.65
CA VAL A 46 2.71 -5.50 4.85
C VAL A 46 1.94 -4.41 4.12
N LEU A 47 2.26 -3.13 4.34
CA LEU A 47 1.54 -2.02 3.72
C LEU A 47 1.69 -2.01 2.19
N VAL A 48 2.91 -2.16 1.69
CA VAL A 48 3.21 -2.19 0.25
C VAL A 48 2.66 -3.47 -0.37
N GLY A 49 2.81 -4.63 0.26
CA GLY A 49 2.34 -5.91 -0.27
C GLY A 49 0.82 -5.96 -0.43
N PHE A 50 0.08 -5.56 0.61
CA PHE A 50 -1.38 -5.45 0.51
C PHE A 50 -1.81 -4.32 -0.43
N GLY A 51 -1.10 -3.19 -0.45
CA GLY A 51 -1.38 -2.09 -1.36
C GLY A 51 -1.24 -2.48 -2.83
N VAL A 52 -0.13 -3.13 -3.21
CA VAL A 52 0.11 -3.61 -4.58
C VAL A 52 -0.93 -4.66 -4.97
N THR A 53 -1.11 -5.70 -4.16
CA THR A 53 -2.04 -6.80 -4.48
C THR A 53 -3.49 -6.30 -4.61
N GLY A 54 -3.92 -5.42 -3.72
CA GLY A 54 -5.25 -4.82 -3.79
C GLY A 54 -5.44 -3.93 -5.02
N VAL A 55 -4.50 -3.02 -5.33
CA VAL A 55 -4.60 -2.19 -6.54
C VAL A 55 -4.67 -3.05 -7.80
N LEU A 56 -3.86 -4.10 -7.90
CA LEU A 56 -3.87 -5.01 -9.05
C LEU A 56 -5.19 -5.78 -9.17
N LEU A 57 -5.69 -6.33 -8.06
CA LEU A 57 -6.95 -7.08 -8.04
C LEU A 57 -8.13 -6.22 -8.52
N TYR A 58 -8.30 -5.03 -7.95
CA TYR A 58 -9.42 -4.16 -8.33
C TYR A 58 -9.26 -3.55 -9.72
N SER A 59 -8.02 -3.34 -10.19
CA SER A 59 -7.78 -2.91 -11.58
C SER A 59 -8.12 -3.99 -12.60
N HIS A 60 -8.03 -5.27 -12.24
CA HIS A 60 -8.47 -6.36 -13.09
C HIS A 60 -10.00 -6.51 -13.11
N ILE A 61 -10.67 -6.23 -11.99
CA ILE A 61 -12.14 -6.34 -11.87
C ILE A 61 -12.86 -5.12 -12.49
N GLU A 62 -12.23 -3.94 -12.53
CA GLU A 62 -12.79 -2.72 -13.14
C GLU A 62 -12.78 -2.74 -14.69
N LYS A 63 -12.00 -3.64 -15.31
CA LYS A 63 -11.99 -3.83 -16.78
C LYS A 63 -13.19 -4.62 -17.26
#